data_AF-A0A450VCD1-F1
#
_entry.id   AF-A0A450VCD1-F1
#
_cell.length_a   1.000
_cell.length_b   1.000
_cell.length_c   1.000
_cell.angle_alpha   90.00
_cell.angle_beta   90.00
_cell.angle_gamma   90.00
#
_symmetry.space_group_name_H-M   'P 1'
#
loop_
_entity.id
_entity.type
_entity.pdbx_description
1 polymer ?
#
loop_
_entity_poly.entity_id
_entity_poly.type
_entity_poly.pdbx_seq_one_letter_code
_entity_poly.pdbx_strand_id
1 'polypeptide(L)'
;NYYDLNKADRFEALFGGLAIGRNPTAEQGCYFVSKWDFSGVSPQGDGEEIKRNLYAYLNDRIRDFSAYYREKLPEPPRIDPRDALSSFRSLLAAIRKTDHSLYLFIDE
;
A
#
# COMPACT_ATOMS: atom_id res chain seq x y z
N ASN A 1 2.64 -4.67 -8.74
CA ASN A 1 3.99 -4.11 -8.98
C ASN A 1 4.97 -5.27 -9.18
N TYR A 2 6.18 -5.07 -9.70
CA TYR A 2 7.22 -6.11 -9.77
C TYR A 2 7.54 -6.70 -8.38
N TYR A 3 7.54 -5.84 -7.36
CA TYR A 3 7.80 -6.19 -5.96
C TYR A 3 6.59 -6.75 -5.20
N ASP A 4 5.41 -6.81 -5.84
CA ASP A 4 4.14 -7.07 -5.17
C ASP A 4 3.97 -8.55 -4.78
N LEU A 5 3.82 -8.78 -3.48
CA LEU A 5 3.63 -10.10 -2.88
C LEU A 5 2.46 -10.90 -3.48
N ASN A 6 1.37 -10.25 -3.88
CA ASN A 6 0.22 -10.91 -4.50
C ASN A 6 0.46 -11.30 -5.96
N LYS A 7 1.61 -10.93 -6.54
CA LYS A 7 1.97 -11.23 -7.93
C LYS A 7 3.18 -12.17 -8.02
N ALA A 8 3.69 -12.65 -6.89
CA ALA A 8 4.86 -13.52 -6.82
C ALA A 8 4.64 -14.85 -7.57
N ASP A 9 3.46 -15.45 -7.45
CA ASP A 9 3.05 -16.68 -8.14
C ASP A 9 2.86 -16.49 -9.66
N ARG A 10 2.52 -15.27 -10.07
CA ARG A 10 2.28 -14.91 -11.47
C ARG A 10 3.46 -14.19 -12.12
N PHE A 11 4.62 -14.18 -11.47
CA PHE A 11 5.73 -13.35 -11.90
C PHE A 11 6.18 -13.66 -13.34
N GLU A 12 6.41 -14.94 -13.65
CA GLU A 12 6.86 -15.36 -14.98
C GLU A 12 5.88 -14.95 -16.07
N ALA A 13 4.58 -15.14 -15.82
CA ALA A 13 3.52 -14.77 -16.75
C ALA A 13 3.42 -13.24 -16.99
N LEU A 14 3.79 -12.44 -15.99
CA LEU A 14 3.69 -10.97 -16.05
C LEU A 14 4.98 -10.31 -16.54
N PHE A 15 6.14 -10.89 -16.25
CA PHE A 15 7.43 -10.23 -16.41
C PHE A 15 8.47 -11.04 -17.20
N GLY A 16 8.30 -12.36 -17.40
CA GLY A 16 9.31 -13.25 -17.99
C GLY A 16 9.77 -12.84 -19.40
N GLY A 17 8.88 -12.23 -20.19
CA GLY A 17 9.22 -11.68 -21.51
C GLY A 17 10.07 -10.41 -21.48
N LEU A 18 10.12 -9.70 -20.35
CA LEU A 18 10.76 -8.41 -20.17
C LEU A 18 12.21 -8.56 -19.69
N ALA A 19 13.04 -7.54 -19.93
CA ALA A 19 14.42 -7.51 -19.46
C ALA A 19 14.53 -7.76 -17.94
N ILE A 20 13.57 -7.24 -17.16
CA ILE A 20 13.54 -7.38 -15.70
C ILE A 20 13.06 -8.76 -15.21
N GLY A 21 12.35 -9.52 -16.05
CA GLY A 21 12.00 -10.92 -15.75
C GLY A 21 13.09 -11.90 -16.15
N ARG A 22 13.91 -11.55 -17.16
CA ARG A 22 15.07 -12.37 -17.58
C ARG A 22 16.24 -12.34 -16.58
N ASN A 23 16.30 -11.31 -15.73
CA ASN A 23 17.29 -11.20 -14.65
C ASN A 23 16.63 -10.66 -13.38
N PRO A 24 15.85 -11.50 -12.67
CA PRO A 24 15.09 -11.05 -11.53
C PRO A 24 15.97 -10.71 -10.33
N THR A 25 15.54 -9.76 -9.50
CA THR A 25 16.21 -9.43 -8.24
C THR A 25 15.69 -10.31 -7.10
N ALA A 26 16.47 -10.44 -6.03
CA ALA A 26 16.05 -11.19 -4.84
C ALA A 26 14.81 -10.59 -4.13
N GLU A 27 14.49 -9.33 -4.43
CA GLU A 27 13.39 -8.55 -3.85
C GLU A 27 12.05 -8.72 -4.59
N GLN A 28 12.06 -9.48 -5.69
CA GLN A 28 10.91 -9.73 -6.53
C GLN A 28 9.73 -10.37 -5.77
N GLY A 29 8.57 -9.71 -5.78
CA GLY A 29 7.37 -10.24 -5.12
C GLY A 29 7.50 -10.39 -3.60
N CYS A 30 8.42 -9.69 -2.94
CA CYS A 30 8.66 -9.85 -1.51
C CYS A 30 7.95 -8.81 -0.62
N TYR A 31 7.25 -7.83 -1.22
CA TYR A 31 6.73 -6.66 -0.51
C TYR A 31 5.23 -6.54 -0.58
N PHE A 32 4.65 -6.05 0.51
CA PHE A 32 3.40 -5.33 0.45
C PHE A 32 3.63 -4.02 -0.29
N VAL A 33 2.85 -3.74 -1.32
CA VAL A 33 3.02 -2.53 -2.14
C VAL A 33 1.84 -1.60 -1.98
N SER A 34 2.10 -0.34 -1.68
CA SER A 34 1.11 0.74 -1.66
C SER A 34 1.59 1.90 -2.53
N LYS A 35 0.70 2.50 -3.33
CA LYS A 35 0.94 3.77 -4.01
C LYS A 35 0.03 4.82 -3.40
N TRP A 36 0.62 5.90 -2.90
CA TRP A 36 -0.06 7.14 -2.59
C TRP A 36 0.29 8.15 -3.68
N ASP A 37 -0.75 8.81 -4.16
CA ASP A 37 -0.80 9.72 -5.29
C ASP A 37 -1.74 10.84 -4.85
N PHE A 38 -1.15 11.97 -4.50
CA PHE A 38 -1.86 13.08 -3.86
C PHE A 38 -2.51 14.04 -4.86
N SER A 39 -2.43 13.75 -6.17
CA SER A 39 -2.90 14.65 -7.23
C SER A 39 -4.41 14.91 -7.16
N GLY A 40 -5.16 13.95 -6.61
CA GLY A 40 -6.59 14.04 -6.38
C GLY A 40 -7.00 14.66 -5.04
N VAL A 41 -6.05 15.02 -4.16
CA VAL A 41 -6.34 15.60 -2.85
C VAL A 41 -6.42 17.11 -2.99
N SER A 42 -7.63 17.66 -2.82
CA SER A 42 -7.84 19.10 -2.91
C SER A 42 -7.06 19.84 -1.83
N PRO A 43 -6.17 20.79 -2.19
CA PRO A 43 -5.48 21.66 -1.23
C PRO A 43 -6.33 22.87 -0.83
N GLN A 44 -7.60 22.93 -1.26
CA GLN A 44 -8.50 24.06 -1.00
C GLN A 44 -9.16 23.90 0.37
N GLY A 45 -9.38 25.04 1.05
CA GLY A 45 -10.03 25.10 2.35
C GLY A 45 -9.09 25.61 3.45
N ASP A 46 -9.57 25.57 4.69
CA ASP A 46 -8.73 25.83 5.86
C ASP A 46 -7.85 24.61 6.22
N GLY A 47 -6.98 24.78 7.20
CA GLY A 47 -6.06 23.71 7.62
C GLY A 47 -6.77 22.43 8.09
N GLU A 48 -7.96 22.54 8.67
CA GLU A 48 -8.75 21.39 9.12
C GLU A 48 -9.43 20.68 7.95
N GLU A 49 -9.89 21.42 6.94
CA GLU A 49 -10.43 20.88 5.70
C GLU A 49 -9.37 20.15 4.89
N ILE A 50 -8.19 20.74 4.72
CA ILE A 50 -7.05 20.09 4.04
C ILE A 50 -6.66 18.80 4.76
N LYS A 51 -6.55 18.85 6.10
CA LYS A 51 -6.26 17.66 6.92
C LYS A 51 -7.32 16.58 6.78
N ARG A 52 -8.61 16.95 6.78
CA ARG A 52 -9.72 16.02 6.60
C ARG A 52 -9.67 15.36 5.22
N ASN A 53 -9.41 16.13 4.15
CA ASN A 53 -9.27 15.60 2.80
C ASN A 53 -8.12 14.59 2.70
N LEU A 54 -6.97 14.93 3.29
CA LEU A 54 -5.82 14.02 3.36
C LEU A 54 -6.14 12.74 4.13
N TYR A 55 -6.80 12.84 5.28
CA TYR A 55 -7.14 11.67 6.10
C TYR A 55 -8.18 10.78 5.45
N ALA A 56 -9.18 11.36 4.78
CA ALA A 56 -10.15 10.60 3.99
C ALA A 56 -9.43 9.80 2.89
N TYR A 57 -8.57 10.47 2.12
CA TYR A 57 -7.77 9.84 1.07
C TYR A 57 -6.91 8.68 1.60
N LEU A 58 -6.15 8.90 2.67
CA LEU A 58 -5.27 7.88 3.24
C LEU A 58 -6.07 6.69 3.77
N ASN A 59 -7.19 6.93 4.46
CA ASN A 59 -8.06 5.87 4.92
C ASN A 59 -8.66 5.04 3.77
N ASP A 60 -8.99 5.67 2.64
CA ASP A 60 -9.41 4.95 1.43
C ASP A 60 -8.28 4.07 0.88
N ARG A 61 -7.07 4.61 0.76
CA ARG A 61 -5.91 3.83 0.31
C ARG A 61 -5.62 2.64 1.23
N ILE A 62 -5.74 2.81 2.55
CA ILE A 62 -5.54 1.74 3.53
C ILE A 62 -6.64 0.67 3.41
N ARG A 63 -7.90 1.07 3.18
CA ARG A 63 -9.01 0.13 2.95
C ARG A 63 -8.79 -0.71 1.70
N ASP A 64 -8.44 -0.07 0.58
CA ASP A 64 -8.15 -0.74 -0.68
C ASP A 64 -6.97 -1.71 -0.52
N PHE A 65 -5.89 -1.26 0.14
CA PHE A 65 -4.73 -2.08 0.46
C PHE A 65 -5.13 -3.31 1.28
N SER A 66 -5.90 -3.12 2.36
CA SER A 66 -6.31 -4.22 3.23
C SER A 66 -7.21 -5.22 2.52
N ALA A 67 -8.06 -4.76 1.61
CA ALA A 67 -8.90 -5.64 0.80
C ALA A 67 -8.06 -6.46 -0.18
N TYR A 68 -7.10 -5.83 -0.87
CA TYR A 68 -6.22 -6.49 -1.83
C TYR A 68 -5.33 -7.54 -1.16
N TYR A 69 -4.77 -7.25 0.01
CA TYR A 69 -3.88 -8.16 0.74
C TYR A 69 -4.58 -8.99 1.82
N ARG A 70 -5.91 -9.14 1.76
CA ARG A 70 -6.70 -9.80 2.82
C ARG A 70 -6.17 -11.19 3.19
N GLU A 71 -5.73 -11.97 2.22
CA GLU A 71 -5.22 -13.34 2.44
C GLU A 71 -3.78 -13.39 2.98
N LYS A 72 -3.03 -12.28 2.86
CA LYS A 72 -1.63 -12.17 3.30
C LYS A 72 -1.47 -11.43 4.61
N LEU A 73 -2.43 -10.59 4.96
CA LEU A 73 -2.48 -9.89 6.24
C LEU A 73 -2.99 -10.86 7.32
N PRO A 74 -2.30 -10.98 8.47
CA PRO A 74 -2.78 -11.81 9.58
C PRO A 74 -4.13 -11.34 10.14
N GLU A 75 -4.37 -10.04 10.09
CA GLU A 75 -5.62 -9.41 10.51
C GLU A 75 -5.83 -8.09 9.75
N PRO A 76 -7.09 -7.65 9.56
CA PRO A 76 -7.37 -6.34 8.98
C PRO A 76 -6.94 -5.21 9.95
N PRO A 77 -6.38 -4.10 9.45
CA PRO A 77 -6.07 -2.95 10.28
C PRO A 77 -7.34 -2.27 10.78
N ARG A 78 -7.27 -1.68 11.98
CA ARG A 78 -8.32 -0.81 12.49
C ARG A 78 -8.28 0.51 11.73
N ILE A 79 -9.45 0.98 11.28
CA ILE A 79 -9.60 2.25 10.58
C ILE A 79 -10.24 3.26 11.53
N ASP A 80 -9.52 4.35 11.82
CA ASP A 80 -10.08 5.53 12.46
C ASP A 80 -10.49 6.54 11.38
N PRO A 81 -11.78 6.83 11.20
CA PRO A 81 -12.25 7.75 10.16
C PRO A 81 -11.77 9.20 10.37
N ARG A 82 -11.30 9.55 11.57
CA ARG A 82 -10.84 10.90 11.93
C ARG A 82 -9.33 11.03 12.09
N ASP A 83 -8.60 9.92 12.12
CA ASP A 83 -7.13 9.91 12.23
C ASP A 83 -6.53 8.82 11.35
N ALA A 84 -6.18 9.18 10.12
CA ALA A 84 -5.55 8.25 9.20
C ALA A 84 -4.13 7.82 9.63
N LEU A 85 -3.45 8.59 10.50
CA LEU A 85 -2.18 8.17 11.06
C LEU A 85 -2.37 7.02 12.04
N SER A 86 -3.47 7.04 12.81
CA SER A 86 -3.88 5.89 13.65
C SER A 86 -4.15 4.66 12.79
N SER A 87 -4.92 4.82 11.71
CA SER A 87 -5.17 3.75 10.74
C SER A 87 -3.87 3.19 10.15
N PHE A 88 -2.94 4.06 9.75
CA PHE A 88 -1.67 3.66 9.15
C PHE A 88 -0.76 2.94 10.15
N ARG A 89 -0.71 3.40 11.41
CA ARG A 89 -0.02 2.67 12.49
C ARG A 89 -0.62 1.28 12.71
N SER A 90 -1.95 1.15 12.65
CA SER A 90 -2.59 -0.16 12.74
C SER A 90 -2.22 -1.07 11.58
N LEU A 91 -2.10 -0.52 10.36
CA LEU A 91 -1.64 -1.28 9.19
C LEU A 91 -0.19 -1.76 9.36
N LEU A 92 0.72 -0.85 9.74
CA LEU A 92 2.12 -1.19 10.02
C LEU A 92 2.23 -2.27 11.11
N ALA A 93 1.41 -2.22 12.15
CA ALA A 93 1.38 -3.24 13.19
C ALA A 93 0.96 -4.61 12.65
N ALA A 94 -0.01 -4.67 11.73
CA ALA A 94 -0.43 -5.91 11.08
C ALA A 94 0.68 -6.47 10.17
N ILE A 95 1.33 -5.60 9.37
CA ILE A 95 2.44 -6.00 8.48
C ILE A 95 3.64 -6.53 9.28
N ARG A 96 3.98 -5.89 10.42
CA ARG A 96 5.09 -6.32 11.29
C ARG A 96 4.92 -7.72 11.90
N LYS A 97 3.73 -8.31 11.81
CA LYS A 97 3.48 -9.71 12.21
C LYS A 97 3.80 -10.72 11.10
N THR A 98 4.28 -10.25 9.96
CA THR A 98 4.71 -11.05 8.81
C THR A 98 6.21 -10.87 8.59
N ASP A 99 6.79 -11.73 7.75
CA ASP A 99 8.19 -11.61 7.31
C ASP A 99 8.38 -10.64 6.13
N HIS A 100 7.35 -9.87 5.78
CA HIS A 100 7.34 -8.97 4.63
C HIS A 100 7.39 -7.50 5.04
N SER A 101 8.03 -6.69 4.19
CA SER A 101 8.10 -5.23 4.36
C SER A 101 7.07 -4.51 3.50
N LEU A 102 6.68 -3.30 3.93
CA LEU A 102 5.89 -2.37 3.13
C LEU A 102 6.81 -1.56 2.22
N TYR A 103 6.57 -1.62 0.92
CA TYR A 103 7.14 -0.70 -0.05
C TYR A 103 6.08 0.34 -0.45
N LEU A 104 6.31 1.58 0.00
CA LEU A 104 5.39 2.70 -0.21
C LEU A 104 5.94 3.64 -1.27
N PHE A 105 5.20 3.79 -2.37
CA PHE A 105 5.44 4.83 -3.37
C PHE A 105 4.62 6.06 -3.02
N ILE A 106 5.25 7.23 -3.04
CA ILE A 106 4.61 8.52 -2.79
C ILE A 106 4.83 9.40 -4.02
N ASP A 107 3.73 9.96 -4.51
CA ASP A 107 3.65 10.80 -5.71
C ASP A 107 2.73 12.01 -5.41
N GLU A 108 2.94 13.12 -6.12
CA GLU A 108 2.25 14.40 -5.89
C GLU A 108 0.91 14.53 -6.60
#